data_AF-A0A2G8MXM6-F1
#
_entry.id   AF-A0A2G8MXM6-F1
#
_cell.length_a   1.000
_cell.length_b   1.000
_cell.length_c   1.000
_cell.angle_alpha   90.00
_cell.angle_beta   90.00
_cell.angle_gamma   90.00
#
_symmetry.space_group_name_H-M   'P 1'
#
loop_
_entity.id
_entity.type
_entity.pdbx_description
1 polymer ?
#
loop_
_entity_poly.entity_id
_entity_poly.type
_entity_poly.pdbx_seq_one_letter_code
_entity_poly.pdbx_strand_id
1 'polypeptide(L)' 'MGLAGCAGKVERQVQYVRVEVPVQVPCRTPEVALPPWAADGLRKADSLEVKVRALLAERRQRIGYERELIAANVACR' A
#
# COMPACT_ATOMS: atom_id res chain seq x y z
N MET A 1 2.78 -0.70 71.23
CA MET A 1 3.19 -1.34 69.96
C MET A 1 1.98 -2.07 69.41
N GLY A 2 1.45 -1.65 68.26
CA GLY A 2 0.37 -2.35 67.58
C GLY A 2 0.58 -2.16 66.09
N LEU A 3 1.02 -3.20 65.39
CA LEU A 3 1.12 -3.21 63.93
C LEU A 3 -0.29 -3.50 63.40
N ALA A 4 -1.00 -2.46 62.99
CA ALA A 4 -2.25 -2.62 62.25
C ALA A 4 -1.90 -3.18 60.86
N GLY A 5 -2.12 -4.49 60.67
CA GLY A 5 -1.94 -5.13 59.37
C GLY A 5 -2.94 -4.58 58.36
N CYS A 6 -2.48 -4.29 57.13
CA CYS A 6 -3.32 -3.95 55.99
C CYS A 6 -4.15 -5.17 55.53
N ALA A 7 -5.16 -5.55 56.33
CA ALA A 7 -6.16 -6.55 56.00
C ALA A 7 -7.38 -5.96 55.26
N GLY A 8 -7.33 -4.67 54.90
CA GLY A 8 -8.29 -4.07 53.99
C GLY A 8 -8.00 -4.56 52.57
N LYS A 9 -8.63 -5.65 52.14
CA LYS A 9 -8.96 -5.80 50.71
C LYS A 9 -9.92 -4.67 50.39
N VAL A 10 -9.37 -3.49 50.09
CA VAL A 10 -10.11 -2.46 49.37
C VAL A 10 -10.46 -3.13 48.06
N GLU A 11 -11.74 -3.42 47.84
CA GLU A 11 -12.24 -3.79 46.52
C GLU A 11 -11.86 -2.63 45.60
N ARG A 12 -10.75 -2.82 44.86
CA ARG A 12 -10.26 -1.85 43.90
C ARG A 12 -11.41 -1.62 42.94
N GLN A 13 -11.96 -0.40 42.94
CA GLN A 13 -13.01 -0.01 42.02
C GLN A 13 -12.58 -0.36 40.60
N VAL A 14 -13.31 -1.28 39.96
CA VAL A 14 -13.04 -1.71 38.60
C VAL A 14 -13.36 -0.52 37.68
N GLN A 15 -12.31 0.09 37.13
CA GLN A 15 -12.47 1.16 36.15
C GLN A 15 -12.52 0.55 34.76
N TYR A 16 -13.69 0.64 34.14
CA TYR A 16 -13.86 0.26 32.74
C TYR A 16 -13.28 1.38 31.87
N VAL A 17 -12.24 1.06 31.11
CA VAL A 17 -11.61 1.98 30.16
C VAL A 17 -12.06 1.60 28.76
N ARG A 18 -12.53 2.58 27.98
CA ARG A 18 -12.74 2.39 26.55
C ARG A 18 -11.38 2.37 25.85
N VAL A 19 -11.13 1.31 25.09
CA VAL A 19 -9.93 1.16 24.26
C VAL A 19 -10.35 1.24 22.80
N GLU A 20 -9.73 2.14 22.05
CA GLU A 20 -9.90 2.19 20.60
C GLU A 20 -9.02 1.12 19.96
N VAL A 21 -9.66 0.19 19.25
CA VAL A 21 -8.95 -0.87 18.52
C VAL A 21 -8.91 -0.47 17.04
N PRO A 22 -7.73 -0.31 16.43
CA PRO A 22 -7.64 -0.01 15.01
C PRO A 22 -8.19 -1.19 14.21
N VAL A 23 -9.14 -0.89 13.32
CA VAL A 23 -9.73 -1.87 12.40
C VAL A 23 -9.16 -1.67 11.01
N GLN A 24 -8.89 -2.76 10.31
CA GLN A 24 -8.42 -2.71 8.93
C GLN A 24 -9.56 -2.20 8.03
N VAL A 25 -9.34 -1.10 7.33
CA VAL A 25 -10.30 -0.56 6.36
C VAL A 25 -9.94 -1.04 4.95
N PRO A 26 -10.91 -1.53 4.16
CA PRO A 26 -10.64 -1.99 2.80
C PRO A 26 -10.35 -0.80 1.89
N CYS A 27 -9.25 -0.85 1.12
CA CYS A 27 -8.98 0.15 0.09
C CYS A 27 -10.00 0.05 -1.06
N ARG A 28 -10.48 1.20 -1.54
CA ARG A 28 -11.41 1.33 -2.68
C ARG A 28 -10.76 2.08 -3.85
N THR A 29 -9.59 1.64 -4.29
CA THR A 29 -8.92 2.19 -5.48
C THR A 29 -9.24 1.32 -6.70
N PRO A 30 -9.48 1.90 -7.89
CA PRO A 30 -9.65 1.11 -9.11
C PRO A 30 -8.35 0.38 -9.47
N GLU A 31 -8.48 -0.75 -10.16
CA GLU A 31 -7.33 -1.46 -10.71
C GLU A 31 -6.69 -0.64 -11.84
N VAL A 32 -5.37 -0.47 -11.79
CA VAL A 32 -4.61 0.25 -12.83
C VAL A 32 -4.37 -0.71 -13.98
N ALA A 33 -4.87 -0.36 -15.17
CA ALA A 33 -4.75 -1.21 -16.35
C ALA A 33 -3.29 -1.35 -16.81
N LEU A 34 -2.94 -2.53 -17.30
CA LEU A 34 -1.64 -2.77 -17.94
C LEU A 34 -1.55 -1.97 -19.25
N PRO A 35 -0.48 -1.17 -19.45
CA PRO A 35 -0.28 -0.49 -20.71
C PRO A 35 -0.05 -1.49 -21.85
N PRO A 36 -0.43 -1.15 -23.09
CA PRO A 36 -0.03 -1.92 -24.27
C PRO A 36 1.44 -1.67 -24.55
N TRP A 37 2.33 -2.50 -23.98
CA TRP A 37 3.77 -2.27 -24.04
C TRP A 37 4.27 -2.25 -25.48
N ALA A 38 4.98 -1.18 -25.83
CA ALA A 38 5.46 -1.00 -27.20
C ALA A 38 6.40 -2.13 -27.66
N ALA A 39 7.09 -2.81 -26.73
CA ALA A 39 7.98 -3.91 -27.06
C ALA A 39 7.27 -5.25 -27.35
N ASP A 40 5.99 -5.43 -26.98
CA ASP A 40 5.29 -6.71 -27.14
C ASP A 40 5.20 -7.18 -28.60
N GLY A 41 5.21 -6.24 -29.54
CA GLY A 41 5.17 -6.52 -30.99
C GLY A 41 6.54 -6.76 -31.63
N LEU A 42 7.65 -6.62 -30.89
CA LEU A 42 9.00 -6.71 -31.46
C LEU A 42 9.37 -8.15 -31.84
N ARG A 43 9.98 -8.29 -33.01
CA ARG A 43 10.52 -9.54 -33.53
C ARG A 43 12.04 -9.51 -33.52
N LYS A 44 12.65 -10.71 -33.46
CA LYS A 44 14.11 -10.85 -33.52
C LYS A 44 14.70 -10.22 -34.79
N ALA A 45 14.01 -10.37 -35.92
CA ALA A 45 14.43 -9.85 -37.22
C ALA A 45 14.24 -8.34 -37.40
N ASP A 46 13.55 -7.65 -36.48
CA ASP A 46 13.33 -6.20 -36.62
C ASP A 46 14.66 -5.45 -36.56
N SER A 47 14.71 -4.35 -37.31
CA SER A 47 15.88 -3.47 -37.34
C SER A 47 16.15 -2.87 -35.96
N LEU A 48 17.41 -2.47 -35.74
CA LEU A 48 17.79 -1.80 -34.50
C LEU A 48 16.97 -0.53 -34.27
N GLU A 49 16.70 0.23 -35.32
CA GLU A 49 15.91 1.47 -35.23
C GLU A 49 14.50 1.21 -34.70
N VAL A 50 13.81 0.18 -35.20
CA VAL A 50 12.46 -0.20 -34.74
C VAL A 50 12.49 -0.59 -33.27
N LYS A 51 13.49 -1.39 -32.85
CA LYS A 51 13.67 -1.80 -31.46
C LYS A 51 13.93 -0.61 -30.54
N VAL A 52 14.83 0.29 -30.91
CA VAL A 52 15.15 1.49 -30.11
C VAL A 52 13.92 2.39 -29.98
N ARG A 53 13.17 2.60 -31.07
CA ARG A 53 11.95 3.40 -31.06
C ARG A 53 10.90 2.82 -30.10
N ALA A 54 10.66 1.52 -30.17
CA ALA A 54 9.74 0.82 -29.27
C ALA A 54 10.19 0.92 -27.80
N LEU A 55 11.46 0.70 -27.50
CA LEU A 55 11.98 0.79 -26.13
C LEU A 55 11.94 2.22 -25.56
N LEU A 56 12.17 3.25 -26.39
CA LEU A 56 12.01 4.64 -25.97
C LEU A 56 10.54 5.02 -25.72
N ALA A 57 9.61 4.45 -26.48
CA ALA A 57 8.18 4.60 -26.24
C ALA A 57 7.78 3.90 -24.93
N GLU A 58 8.21 2.65 -24.73
CA GLU A 58 7.94 1.89 -23.52
C GLU A 58 8.50 2.56 -22.26
N ARG A 59 9.70 3.16 -22.35
CA ARG A 59 10.26 3.92 -21.22
C ARG A 59 9.30 5.02 -20.74
N ARG A 60 8.61 5.71 -21.67
CA ARG A 60 7.60 6.72 -21.31
C ARG A 60 6.34 6.08 -20.74
N GLN A 61 5.90 4.94 -21.31
CA GLN A 61 4.76 4.19 -20.79
C GLN A 61 4.99 3.74 -19.33
N ARG A 62 6.19 3.22 -19.00
CA ARG A 62 6.55 2.82 -17.63
C ARG A 62 6.50 3.99 -16.66
N ILE A 63 7.06 5.14 -17.03
CA ILE A 63 7.01 6.36 -16.20
C ILE A 63 5.55 6.75 -15.91
N GLY A 64 4.65 6.66 -16.90
CA GLY A 64 3.22 6.95 -16.70
C GLY A 64 2.57 5.93 -15.75
N TYR A 65 2.75 4.64 -16.04
CA TYR A 65 2.18 3.55 -15.26
C TYR A 65 2.62 3.56 -13.79
N GLU A 66 3.91 3.82 -13.54
CA GLU A 66 4.43 3.97 -12.17
C GLU A 66 3.75 5.12 -11.41
N ARG A 67 3.47 6.25 -12.08
CA ARG A 67 2.77 7.38 -11.46
C ARG A 67 1.31 7.05 -11.17
N GLU A 68 0.63 6.32 -12.05
CA GLU A 68 -0.73 5.82 -11.81
C GLU A 68 -0.77 4.84 -10.63
N LEU A 69 0.18 3.91 -10.56
CA LEU A 69 0.30 2.99 -9.41
C LEU A 69 0.58 3.72 -8.09
N ILE A 70 1.45 4.73 -8.10
CA ILE A 70 1.71 5.57 -6.92
C ILE A 70 0.42 6.30 -6.51
N ALA A 71 -0.32 6.87 -7.47
CA ALA A 71 -1.58 7.55 -7.19
C ALA A 71 -2.62 6.59 -6.58
N ALA A 72 -2.74 5.38 -7.14
CA ALA A 72 -3.62 4.34 -6.62
C ALA A 72 -3.24 3.92 -5.19
N ASN A 73 -1.93 3.80 -4.89
CA ASN A 73 -1.43 3.50 -3.54
C ASN A 73 -1.72 4.63 -2.55
N VAL A 74 -1.52 5.89 -2.96
CA VAL A 74 -1.79 7.06 -2.10
C VAL A 74 -3.27 7.15 -1.76
N ALA A 75 -4.16 6.83 -2.71
CA ALA A 75 -5.60 6.77 -2.47
C ALA A 75 -6.02 5.66 -1.49
N CYS A 76 -5.15 4.68 -1.23
CA CYS A 76 -5.39 3.58 -0.29
C CYS A 76 -4.89 3.82 1.14
N ARG A 77 -4.19 4.93 1.40
CA ARG A 77 -3.67 5.27 2.73
C ARG A 77 -4.72 6.00 3.55
#